data_AF-A0A661E0L4-F1
#
_entry.id   AF-A0A661E0L4-F1
#
_cell.length_a   1.000
_cell.length_b   1.000
_cell.length_c   1.000
_cell.angle_alpha   90.00
_cell.angle_beta   90.00
_cell.angle_gamma   90.00
#
_symmetry.space_group_name_H-M   'P 1'
#
loop_
_entity.id
_entity.type
_entity.pdbx_description
1 polymer ?
#
loop_
_entity_poly.entity_id
_entity_poly.type
_entity_poly.pdbx_seq_one_letter_code
_entity_poly.pdbx_strand_id
1 'polypeptide(L)' 'MAGETIIGVDLGGTKVSVGAVAGGEVRRMARSDVPSEEAADVVLASIVDTITEVFDPSVVGIGC' A
#
# COMPACT_ATOMS: atom_id res chain seq x y z
N MET A 1 -5.83 -3.76 -23.43
CA MET A 1 -5.13 -2.63 -22.81
C MET A 1 -4.94 -3.00 -21.36
N ALA A 2 -3.71 -3.07 -20.85
CA ALA A 2 -3.53 -3.14 -19.40
C ALA A 2 -4.00 -1.79 -18.85
N GLY A 3 -5.02 -1.78 -17.99
CA GLY A 3 -5.46 -0.56 -17.34
C GLY A 3 -4.33 0.05 -16.52
N GLU A 4 -4.40 1.35 -16.25
CA GLU A 4 -3.44 2.04 -15.39
C GLU A 4 -3.30 1.32 -14.03
N THR A 5 -2.06 1.19 -13.55
CA THR A 5 -1.78 0.60 -12.24
C THR A 5 -1.96 1.67 -11.16
N ILE A 6 -2.77 1.39 -10.16
CA ILE A 6 -2.89 2.22 -8.95
C ILE A 6 -2.51 1.39 -7.72
N ILE A 7 -2.12 2.05 -6.63
CA ILE A 7 -1.94 1.41 -5.33
C ILE A 7 -3.09 1.80 -4.41
N GLY A 8 -3.77 0.82 -3.83
CA GLY A 8 -4.70 1.01 -2.73
C GLY A 8 -4.01 0.70 -1.40
N VAL A 9 -4.18 1.58 -0.42
CA VAL A 9 -3.66 1.44 0.95
C VAL A 9 -4.84 1.37 1.91
N ASP A 10 -4.88 0.34 2.76
CA ASP A 10 -5.86 0.20 3.84
C ASP A 10 -5.11 0.20 5.17
N LEU A 11 -5.22 1.30 5.91
CA LEU A 11 -4.62 1.45 7.23
C LEU A 11 -5.66 1.14 8.31
N GLY A 12 -5.50 -0.02 8.94
CA GLY A 12 -6.22 -0.38 10.15
C GLY A 12 -5.46 0.07 11.40
N GLY A 13 -6.04 -0.21 12.59
CA GLY A 13 -5.38 0.12 13.85
C GLY A 13 -4.09 -0.67 14.10
N THR A 14 -4.00 -1.91 13.63
CA THR A 14 -2.87 -2.81 13.95
C THR A 14 -2.08 -3.28 12.73
N LYS A 15 -2.54 -2.92 11.52
CA LYS A 15 -2.03 -3.45 10.26
C LYS A 15 -2.20 -2.43 9.15
N VAL A 16 -1.29 -2.47 8.19
CA VAL A 16 -1.46 -1.85 6.88
C VAL A 16 -1.53 -2.94 5.81
N SER A 17 -2.50 -2.84 4.91
CA SER A 17 -2.58 -3.65 3.69
C SER A 17 -2.40 -2.78 2.47
N VAL A 18 -1.57 -3.21 1.53
CA VAL A 18 -1.32 -2.48 0.29
C VAL A 18 -1.51 -3.41 -0.90
N GLY A 19 -2.18 -2.93 -1.95
CA GLY A 19 -2.41 -3.68 -3.18
C GLY A 19 -2.14 -2.86 -4.44
N ALA A 20 -1.35 -3.40 -5.37
CA ALA A 20 -1.24 -2.88 -6.73
C ALA A 20 -2.41 -3.42 -7.55
N VAL A 21 -3.24 -2.52 -8.08
CA VAL A 21 -4.47 -2.84 -8.81
C VAL A 21 -4.33 -2.40 -10.26
N ALA A 22 -4.63 -3.29 -11.20
CA ALA A 22 -4.65 -2.97 -12.62
C ALA A 22 -5.82 -3.68 -13.32
N GLY A 23 -6.70 -2.89 -13.94
CA GLY A 23 -7.92 -3.40 -14.59
C GLY A 23 -8.95 -3.98 -13.61
N GLY A 24 -9.03 -3.42 -12.39
CA GLY A 24 -9.95 -3.89 -11.35
C GLY A 24 -9.49 -5.14 -10.59
N GLU A 25 -8.31 -5.68 -10.89
CA GLU A 25 -7.75 -6.86 -10.24
C GLU A 25 -6.51 -6.50 -9.41
N VAL A 26 -6.39 -7.10 -8.22
CA VAL A 26 -5.17 -7.02 -7.40
C VAL A 26 -4.09 -7.89 -8.05
N ARG A 27 -3.00 -7.26 -8.49
CA ARG A 27 -1.86 -7.91 -9.15
C ARG A 27 -0.77 -8.32 -8.17
N ARG A 28 -0.53 -7.49 -7.15
CA ARG A 28 0.42 -7.73 -6.06
C ARG A 28 -0.17 -7.19 -4.77
N MET A 29 0.21 -7.79 -3.65
CA MET A 29 -0.19 -7.31 -2.33
C MET A 29 0.94 -7.47 -1.34
N ALA A 30 0.99 -6.55 -0.39
CA ALA A 30 1.88 -6.56 0.77
C ALA A 30 1.07 -6.22 2.02
N ARG A 31 1.54 -6.70 3.18
CA ARG A 31 0.94 -6.42 4.48
C ARG A 31 2.03 -6.32 5.52
N SER A 32 1.88 -5.35 6.43
CA SER A 32 2.75 -5.19 7.57
C SER A 32 1.94 -4.96 8.84
N ASP A 33 2.49 -5.38 9.97
CA ASP A 33 1.96 -5.02 11.28
C ASP A 33 2.36 -3.58 11.59
N VAL A 34 1.43 -2.81 12.13
CA VAL A 34 1.64 -1.42 12.51
C VAL A 34 1.07 -1.24 13.90
N PRO A 35 1.87 -0.95 14.94
CA PRO A 35 1.31 -0.83 16.28
C PRO A 35 0.53 0.49 16.40
N SER A 36 -0.72 0.41 16.88
CA SER A 36 -1.63 1.57 17.03
C SER A 36 -1.14 2.65 17.99
N GLU A 37 -0.21 2.30 18.87
CA GLU A 37 0.27 3.14 19.96
C GLU A 37 1.61 3.83 19.64
N GLU A 38 2.20 3.51 18.48
CA GLU A 38 3.46 4.11 18.05
C GLU A 38 3.27 5.54 17.56
N ALA A 39 4.38 6.26 17.49
CA ALA A 39 4.41 7.60 16.95
C ALA A 39 4.06 7.59 15.44
N ALA A 40 3.44 8.69 14.98
CA ALA A 40 2.91 8.79 13.62
C ALA A 40 4.00 8.65 12.53
N ASP A 41 5.24 9.03 12.83
CA ASP A 41 6.41 8.86 11.95
C ASP A 41 6.80 7.39 11.79
N VAL A 42 6.72 6.59 12.86
CA VAL A 42 6.94 5.13 12.82
C VAL A 42 5.84 4.45 11.99
N VAL A 43 4.59 4.85 12.20
CA VAL A 43 3.45 4.38 11.41
C VAL A 43 3.64 4.72 9.92
N LEU A 44 4.02 5.97 9.63
CA LEU A 44 4.27 6.43 8.27
C LEU A 44 5.40 5.65 7.59
N ALA A 45 6.50 5.38 8.30
CA ALA A 45 7.59 4.57 7.77
C ALA A 45 7.10 3.16 7.38
N SER A 46 6.31 2.50 8.23
CA SER A 46 5.74 1.17 7.93
C SER A 46 4.81 1.20 6.70
N ILE A 47 4.01 2.27 6.54
CA ILE A 47 3.17 2.46 5.35
C ILE A 47 4.05 2.58 4.09
N VAL A 48 5.08 3.43 4.12
CA VAL A 48 5.99 3.65 2.98
C VAL A 48 6.75 2.37 2.61
N ASP A 49 7.25 1.64 3.61
CA ASP A 49 7.94 0.37 3.41
C ASP A 49 7.01 -0.66 2.75
N THR A 50 5.77 -0.80 3.25
CA THR A 50 4.78 -1.73 2.69
C THR A 50 4.37 -1.33 1.26
N ILE A 51 4.24 -0.03 0.97
CA ILE A 51 3.98 0.47 -0.40
C ILE A 51 5.12 0.08 -1.34
N THR A 52 6.36 0.19 -0.87
CA THR A 52 7.56 -0.08 -1.68
C THR A 52 7.60 -1.53 -2.17
N GLU A 53 7.06 -2.49 -1.42
CA GLU A 53 7.01 -3.91 -1.83
C GLU A 53 6.15 -4.16 -3.09
N VAL A 54 5.15 -3.31 -3.35
CA VAL A 54 4.26 -3.45 -4.51
C VAL A 54 4.45 -2.37 -5.57
N PHE A 55 5.27 -1.36 -5.29
CA PHE A 55 5.52 -0.23 -6.17
C PHE A 55 6.35 -0.61 -7.40
N ASP A 56 6.04 0.01 -8.53
CA ASP A 56 6.90 0.05 -9.71
C ASP A 56 6.62 1.33 -10.53
N PRO A 57 7.46 1.66 -11.53
CA PRO A 57 7.31 2.87 -12.33
C PRO A 57 6.02 2.99 -13.16
N SER A 58 5.19 1.94 -13.25
CA SER A 58 3.89 1.99 -13.96
C SER A 58 2.75 2.53 -13.08
N VAL A 59 2.99 2.70 -11.78
CA VAL A 59 1.99 3.21 -10.83
C VAL A 59 1.72 4.69 -11.11
N VAL A 60 0.46 5.04 -11.40
CA VAL A 60 0.05 6.40 -11.72
C VAL A 60 -0.60 7.14 -10.54
N GLY A 61 -0.91 6.43 -9.45
CA GLY A 61 -1.56 7.00 -8.28
C GLY A 61 -1.61 6.06 -7.08
N ILE A 62 -1.74 6.66 -5.91
CA ILE A 62 -1.89 5.98 -4.62
C ILE A 62 -3.11 6.58 -3.92
N GLY A 63 -4.00 5.74 -3.38
CA GLY A 63 -5.16 6.16 -2.58
C GLY A 63 -5.26 5.36 -1.29
N CYS A 64 -5.71 6.02 -0.22
CA CYS A 64 -5.99 5.43 1.08
C CYS A 64 -7.45 5.66 1.49
#